data_AF-A0A0F9P4D5-F1
#
_entry.id   AF-A0A0F9P4D5-F1
#
_cell.length_a   1.000
_cell.length_b   1.000
_cell.length_c   1.000
_cell.angle_alpha   90.00
_cell.angle_beta   90.00
_cell.angle_gamma   90.00
#
_symmetry.space_group_name_H-M   'P 1'
#
loop_
_entity.id
_entity.type
_entity.pdbx_description
1 polymer ?
#
loop_
_entity_poly.entity_id
_entity_poly.type
_entity_poly.pdbx_seq_one_letter_code
_entity_poly.pdbx_strand_id
1 'polypeptide(L)'
;MFQRLTTLAKSLVAEQFDGKAWAYAAVCIEAGTFGLGICVQGEPGYYPVPSWICCGATLNAAQNYADELNRGRDFTLDQAAAVVSSSMRAGRIRA
;
A
#
# COMPACT_ATOMS: atom_id res chain seq x y z
N MET A 1 -2.42 -16.32 -8.58
CA MET A 1 -1.68 -16.43 -7.31
C MET A 1 -1.07 -15.07 -7.00
N PHE A 2 -1.06 -14.64 -5.74
CA PHE A 2 -0.48 -13.36 -5.32
C PHE A 2 0.65 -13.62 -4.35
N GLN A 3 1.84 -13.10 -4.63
CA GLN A 3 3.01 -13.23 -3.78
C GLN A 3 2.83 -12.31 -2.56
N ARG A 4 2.93 -12.90 -1.37
CA ARG A 4 2.72 -12.20 -0.09
C ARG A 4 4.06 -11.70 0.47
N LEU A 5 4.02 -10.58 1.19
CA LEU A 5 5.14 -10.07 1.97
C LEU A 5 5.59 -11.11 3.01
N THR A 6 6.90 -11.29 3.12
CA THR A 6 7.51 -12.03 4.24
C THR A 6 7.36 -11.24 5.54
N THR A 7 7.47 -11.92 6.68
CA THR A 7 7.44 -11.25 8.00
C THR A 7 8.49 -10.15 8.11
N LEU A 8 9.72 -10.41 7.65
CA LEU A 8 10.80 -9.43 7.63
C LEU A 8 10.45 -8.20 6.79
N ALA A 9 9.88 -8.39 5.59
CA ALA A 9 9.50 -7.28 4.73
C ALA A 9 8.40 -6.41 5.37
N LYS A 10 7.44 -7.02 6.08
CA LYS A 10 6.42 -6.26 6.83
C LYS A 10 7.04 -5.42 7.94
N SER A 11 8.01 -5.96 8.69
CA SER A 11 8.71 -5.24 9.75
C SER A 11 9.51 -4.07 9.20
N LEU A 12 10.26 -4.26 8.12
CA LEU A 12 11.03 -3.18 7.50
C LEU A 12 10.14 -2.03 6.99
N VAL A 13 8.99 -2.34 6.39
CA VAL A 13 8.01 -1.32 6.01
C VAL A 13 7.50 -0.59 7.25
N ALA A 14 7.15 -1.32 8.32
CA ALA A 14 6.67 -0.70 9.56
C ALA A 14 7.71 0.23 10.20
N GLU A 15 8.97 -0.18 10.25
CA GLU A 15 10.09 0.64 10.75
C GLU A 15 10.33 1.88 9.88
N GLN A 16 10.28 1.73 8.55
CA GLN A 16 10.51 2.85 7.62
C GLN A 16 9.47 3.96 7.76
N PHE A 17 8.23 3.61 8.08
CA PHE A 17 7.12 4.56 8.20
C PHE A 17 6.66 4.73 9.66
N ASP A 18 7.55 4.43 10.62
CA ASP A 18 7.26 4.63 12.03
C ASP A 18 6.91 6.09 12.35
N GLY A 19 5.97 6.28 13.27
CA GLY A 19 5.43 7.61 13.63
C GLY A 19 4.57 8.29 12.56
N LYS A 20 4.32 7.67 11.40
CA LYS A 20 3.43 8.22 10.36
C LYS A 20 2.10 7.48 10.28
N ALA A 21 1.05 8.18 9.86
CA ALA A 21 -0.20 7.54 9.48
C ALA A 21 -0.11 7.04 8.03
N TRP A 22 0.00 5.72 7.84
CA TRP A 22 0.22 5.11 6.52
C TRP A 22 -0.61 3.84 6.32
N ALA A 23 -0.94 3.55 5.06
CA ALA A 23 -1.77 2.41 4.66
C ALA A 23 -1.20 1.72 3.41
N TYR A 24 -1.37 0.41 3.34
CA TYR A 24 -1.14 -0.36 2.11
C TYR A 24 -2.24 -0.05 1.09
N ALA A 25 -1.87 0.10 -0.17
CA ALA A 25 -2.77 0.25 -1.30
C ALA A 25 -2.34 -0.67 -2.44
N ALA A 26 -3.31 -1.14 -3.23
CA ALA A 26 -3.03 -1.84 -4.46
C ALA A 26 -2.54 -0.86 -5.54
N VAL A 27 -1.47 -1.21 -6.25
CA VAL A 27 -0.88 -0.37 -7.30
C VAL A 27 -0.63 -1.18 -8.57
N CYS A 28 -0.71 -0.50 -9.72
CA CYS A 28 -0.29 -1.06 -11.00
C CYS A 28 1.22 -0.86 -11.14
N ILE A 29 1.98 -1.95 -11.25
CA ILE A 29 3.44 -1.91 -11.41
C ILE A 29 3.78 -1.78 -12.90
N GLU A 30 3.12 -2.59 -13.71
CA GLU A 30 3.24 -2.66 -15.16
C GLU A 30 1.94 -3.24 -15.73
N ALA A 31 1.77 -3.21 -17.05
CA ALA A 31 0.56 -3.70 -17.69
C ALA A 31 0.30 -5.18 -17.33
N GLY A 32 -0.79 -5.45 -16.60
CA GLY A 32 -1.17 -6.79 -16.18
C GLY A 32 -0.53 -7.28 -14.87
N THR A 33 0.33 -6.48 -14.24
CA THR A 33 0.97 -6.82 -12.96
C THR A 33 0.61 -5.78 -11.89
N PHE A 34 0.01 -6.27 -10.81
CA PHE A 34 -0.39 -5.47 -9.66
C PHE A 34 0.46 -5.85 -8.45
N GLY A 35 0.70 -4.89 -7.57
CA GLY A 35 1.37 -5.12 -6.30
C GLY A 35 0.89 -4.17 -5.23
N LEU A 36 1.77 -3.89 -4.28
CA LEU A 36 1.47 -2.99 -3.17
C LEU A 36 2.27 -1.69 -3.26
N GLY A 37 1.64 -0.62 -2.80
CA GLY A 37 2.29 0.65 -2.48
C GLY A 37 1.92 1.08 -1.07
N ILE A 38 2.74 1.95 -0.50
CA ILE A 38 2.49 2.59 0.79
C ILE A 38 2.04 4.02 0.55
N CYS A 39 0.82 4.34 0.97
CA CYS A 39 0.31 5.70 1.00
C CYS A 39 0.53 6.26 2.40
N VAL A 40 0.98 7.51 2.49
CA VAL A 40 1.27 8.20 3.76
C VAL A 40 0.42 9.45 3.82
N GLN A 41 -0.31 9.64 4.92
CA GLN A 41 -1.26 10.73 5.06
C GLN A 41 -0.58 12.09 4.82
N GLY A 42 -1.17 12.89 3.92
CA GLY A 42 -0.66 14.21 3.54
C GLY A 42 0.54 14.21 2.59
N GLU A 43 1.15 13.05 2.29
CA GLU A 43 2.25 12.94 1.33
C GLU A 43 1.71 12.59 -0.07
N PRO A 44 2.22 13.21 -1.14
CA PRO A 44 1.71 12.97 -2.49
C PRO A 44 2.09 11.58 -3.02
N GLY A 45 1.10 10.85 -3.55
CA GLY A 45 1.32 9.60 -4.29
C GLY A 45 1.47 8.37 -3.39
N TYR A 46 2.43 7.50 -3.71
CA TYR A 46 2.70 6.26 -2.98
C TYR A 46 4.18 5.84 -3.11
N TYR A 47 4.67 5.11 -2.11
CA TYR A 47 5.97 4.44 -2.14
C TYR A 47 5.79 3.00 -2.65
N PRO A 48 6.30 2.62 -3.82
CA PRO A 48 6.10 1.28 -4.37
C PRO A 48 6.83 0.23 -3.53
N VAL A 49 6.14 -0.87 -3.23
CA VAL A 49 6.80 -2.10 -2.77
C VAL A 49 7.36 -2.82 -4.00
N PRO A 50 8.65 -3.17 -4.03
CA PRO A 50 9.25 -3.83 -5.19
C PRO A 50 8.50 -5.11 -5.61
N SER A 51 8.33 -5.29 -6.92
CA SER A 51 7.55 -6.39 -7.51
C SER A 51 8.07 -7.78 -7.12
N TRP A 52 9.39 -7.94 -6.98
CA TRP A 52 10.02 -9.19 -6.55
C TRP A 52 9.73 -9.55 -5.10
N ILE A 53 9.22 -8.61 -4.29
CA ILE A 53 8.78 -8.85 -2.91
C ILE A 53 7.30 -9.19 -2.88
N CYS A 54 6.46 -8.47 -3.63
CA CYS A 54 5.01 -8.57 -3.54
C CYS A 54 4.31 -8.15 -4.85
N CYS A 55 3.85 -9.12 -5.64
CA CYS A 55 3.09 -8.87 -6.86
C CYS A 55 2.10 -10.01 -7.20
N GLY A 56 1.22 -9.76 -8.17
CA GLY A 56 0.36 -10.77 -8.76
C GLY A 56 -0.43 -10.25 -9.96
N ALA A 57 -1.19 -11.15 -10.58
CA ALA A 57 -1.83 -10.91 -11.87
C ALA A 57 -3.14 -10.10 -11.82
N THR A 58 -3.72 -9.86 -10.64
CA THR A 58 -5.04 -9.21 -10.55
C THR A 58 -5.06 -8.10 -9.50
N LEU A 59 -5.74 -7.00 -9.85
CA LEU A 59 -5.97 -5.87 -8.95
C LEU A 59 -6.73 -6.30 -7.69
N ASN A 60 -7.77 -7.12 -7.85
CA ASN A 60 -8.58 -7.60 -6.74
C ASN A 60 -7.75 -8.39 -5.70
N ALA A 61 -6.79 -9.20 -6.15
CA ALA A 61 -5.92 -9.91 -5.22
C ALA A 61 -4.99 -8.96 -4.45
N ALA A 62 -4.47 -7.92 -5.11
CA ALA A 62 -3.67 -6.89 -4.48
C ALA A 62 -4.49 -6.07 -3.45
N GLN A 63 -5.73 -5.71 -3.79
CA GLN A 63 -6.64 -4.97 -2.91
C GLN A 63 -6.99 -5.78 -1.65
N ASN A 64 -7.45 -7.02 -1.84
CA ASN A 64 -7.77 -7.90 -0.71
C ASN A 64 -6.57 -8.10 0.22
N TYR A 65 -5.36 -8.21 -0.36
CA TYR A 65 -4.16 -8.36 0.45
C TYR A 65 -3.73 -7.07 1.15
N ALA A 66 -3.88 -5.90 0.52
CA ALA A 66 -3.69 -4.61 1.19
C ALA A 66 -4.63 -4.47 2.39
N ASP A 67 -5.91 -4.85 2.22
CA ASP A 67 -6.92 -4.82 3.28
C ASP A 67 -6.62 -5.82 4.41
N GLU A 68 -6.13 -7.02 4.09
CA GLU A 68 -5.63 -7.98 5.09
C GLU A 68 -4.47 -7.39 5.90
N LEU A 69 -3.50 -6.74 5.24
CA LEU A 69 -2.34 -6.14 5.91
C LEU A 69 -2.72 -4.94 6.78
N ASN A 70 -3.63 -4.09 6.31
CA ASN A 70 -4.13 -2.94 7.07
C ASN A 70 -4.90 -3.41 8.31
N ARG A 71 -5.80 -4.40 8.17
CA ARG A 71 -6.50 -5.01 9.32
C ARG A 71 -5.55 -5.67 10.31
N GLY A 72 -4.49 -6.33 9.83
CA GLY A 72 -3.46 -6.91 10.70
C GLY A 72 -2.64 -5.89 11.49
N ARG A 73 -2.78 -4.59 11.20
CA ARG A 73 -2.20 -3.46 11.94
C ARG A 73 -3.25 -2.70 12.75
N ASP A 74 -4.41 -3.31 12.99
CA ASP A 74 -5.58 -2.70 13.63
C ASP A 74 -6.06 -1.40 12.93
N PHE A 75 -5.82 -1.32 11.61
CA PHE A 75 -6.22 -0.19 10.78
C PHE A 75 -7.50 -0.54 10.02
N THR A 76 -8.56 0.23 10.23
CA THR A 76 -9.85 -0.03 9.56
C THR A 76 -9.78 0.30 8.07
N LEU A 77 -10.72 -0.27 7.29
CA LEU A 77 -10.83 0.04 5.87
C LEU A 77 -11.08 1.53 5.62
N ASP A 78 -11.92 2.16 6.45
CA ASP A 78 -12.21 3.60 6.35
C ASP A 78 -10.98 4.46 6.65
N GLN A 79 -10.19 4.07 7.65
CA GLN A 79 -8.91 4.73 7.96
C GLN A 79 -7.92 4.57 6.80
N ALA A 80 -7.79 3.37 6.24
CA ALA A 80 -6.94 3.10 5.08
C ALA A 80 -7.37 3.95 3.87
N ALA A 81 -8.67 3.98 3.57
CA ALA A 81 -9.23 4.78 2.49
C ALA A 81 -8.99 6.28 2.70
N ALA A 82 -9.10 6.78 3.93
CA ALA A 82 -8.80 8.18 4.26
C ALA A 82 -7.33 8.55 4.01
N VAL A 83 -6.39 7.68 4.40
CA VAL A 83 -4.95 7.87 4.14
C VAL A 83 -4.64 7.87 2.65
N VAL A 84 -5.17 6.89 1.90
CA VAL A 84 -4.98 6.79 0.45
C VAL A 84 -5.57 8.01 -0.25
N SER A 85 -6.81 8.40 0.10
CA SER A 85 -7.47 9.58 -0.47
C SER A 85 -6.70 10.87 -0.18
N SER A 86 -6.20 11.03 1.05
CA SER A 86 -5.34 12.14 1.43
C SER A 86 -4.08 12.23 0.56
N SER A 87 -3.43 11.08 0.33
CA SER A 87 -2.19 11.00 -0.47
C SER A 87 -2.43 11.34 -1.94
N MET A 88 -3.54 10.85 -2.51
CA MET A 88 -3.93 11.13 -3.89
C MET A 88 -4.33 12.60 -4.07
N ARG A 89 -5.01 13.20 -3.08
CA ARG A 89 -5.35 14.63 -3.09
C ARG A 89 -4.09 15.50 -3.01
N ALA A 90 -3.12 15.15 -2.16
CA ALA A 90 -1.85 15.85 -2.07
C ALA A 90 -1.07 15.80 -3.40
N GLY A 91 -1.13 14.66 -4.11
CA GLY A 91 -0.56 14.52 -5.46
C GLY A 91 -1.20 15.44 -6.50
N ARG A 92 -2.52 15.64 -6.44
CA ARG A 92 -3.27 16.51 -7.37
C ARG A 92 -3.02 18.01 -7.17
N ILE A 93 -2.58 18.44 -5.98
CA ILE A 93 -2.28 19.86 -5.71
C ILE A 93 -0.92 20.28 -6.32
N ARG A 94 -0.08 19.31 -6.68
CA ARG A 94 1.28 19.53 -7.23
C ARG A 94 1.41 19.33 -8.74
N ALA A 95 0.32 18.97 -9.42
CA ALA A 95 0.25 18.79 -10.88
C ALA A 95 -0.48 19.97 -11.53
#